data_AF-A0A931QUN1-F1
#
_entry.id   AF-A0A931QUN1-F1
#
_cell.length_a   1.000
_cell.length_b   1.000
_cell.length_c   1.000
_cell.angle_alpha   90.00
_cell.angle_beta   90.00
_cell.angle_gamma   90.00
#
_symmetry.space_group_name_H-M   'P 1'
#
loop_
_entity.id
_entity.type
_entity.pdbx_description
1 polymer ?
#
loop_
_entity_poly.entity_id
_entity_poly.type
_entity_poly.pdbx_seq_one_letter_code
_entity_poly.pdbx_strand_id
1 'polypeptide(L)'
;MEKDKLYDAAIKSRDVLFSVNTVFPFILFPDTITLDREQLTIIHRPFFRMAKTTAIRIKDILNAEVDVGPFFGSLRVSSRYFAGSDNQFAGVDNSENAKKPPTINFLWRDDATKLHSMLQGYIIATQKGIDCAEISKEELVVLLRELGQTETTPT
;
A
#
# COMPACT_ATOMS: atom_id res chain seq x y z
N MET A 1 -24.85 21.29 5.25
CA MET A 1 -24.88 19.89 5.72
C MET A 1 -24.21 18.92 4.75
N GLU A 2 -24.60 18.82 3.47
CA GLU A 2 -23.96 17.88 2.54
C GLU A 2 -22.56 18.32 2.07
N LYS A 3 -22.36 19.64 1.88
CA LYS A 3 -21.05 20.22 1.53
C LYS A 3 -20.02 20.06 2.65
N ASP A 4 -20.46 20.18 3.91
CA ASP A 4 -19.56 20.08 5.08
C ASP A 4 -19.03 18.65 5.23
N LYS A 5 -19.91 17.65 5.05
CA LYS A 5 -19.51 16.23 5.00
C LYS A 5 -18.54 15.92 3.86
N LEU A 6 -18.74 16.54 2.70
CA LEU A 6 -17.83 16.36 1.56
C LEU A 6 -16.47 17.01 1.81
N TYR A 7 -16.45 18.17 2.48
CA TYR A 7 -15.23 18.87 2.84
C TYR A 7 -14.43 18.10 3.90
N ASP A 8 -15.11 17.57 4.93
CA ASP A 8 -14.50 16.73 5.95
C ASP A 8 -13.94 15.44 5.36
N ALA A 9 -14.67 14.77 4.45
CA ALA A 9 -14.17 13.60 3.75
C ALA A 9 -12.92 13.93 2.91
N ALA A 10 -12.94 15.04 2.17
CA ALA A 10 -11.79 15.47 1.35
C ALA A 10 -10.55 15.82 2.18
N ILE A 11 -10.71 16.40 3.38
CA ILE A 11 -9.60 16.70 4.29
C ILE A 11 -9.07 15.41 4.91
N LYS A 12 -9.94 14.54 5.43
CA LYS A 12 -9.54 13.26 6.05
C LYS A 12 -8.87 12.30 5.06
N SER A 13 -9.27 12.33 3.79
CA SER A 13 -8.65 11.54 2.72
C SER A 13 -7.20 11.95 2.42
N ARG A 14 -6.78 13.17 2.80
CA ARG A 14 -5.40 13.67 2.62
C ARG A 14 -4.48 13.41 3.81
N ASP A 15 -4.97 12.77 4.86
CA ASP A 15 -4.14 12.44 6.03
C ASP A 15 -3.26 11.21 5.72
N VAL A 16 -2.08 11.50 5.16
CA VAL A 16 -1.06 10.50 4.81
C VAL A 16 -0.55 9.85 6.08
N LEU A 17 -0.83 8.57 6.27
CA LEU A 17 -0.38 7.79 7.44
C LEU A 17 1.04 7.30 7.26
N PHE A 18 1.38 6.85 6.06
CA PHE A 18 2.71 6.34 5.74
C PHE A 18 3.04 6.57 4.26
N SER A 19 4.29 6.93 3.97
CA SER A 19 4.76 7.08 2.59
C SER A 19 6.17 6.51 2.46
N VAL A 20 6.38 5.73 1.40
CA VAL A 20 7.65 5.06 1.12
C VAL A 20 8.00 5.18 -0.35
N ASN A 21 9.30 5.22 -0.61
CA ASN A 21 9.84 5.29 -1.95
C ASN A 21 10.68 4.04 -2.24
N THR A 22 10.72 3.63 -3.50
CA THR A 22 11.63 2.56 -3.92
C THR A 22 13.09 3.05 -3.96
N VAL A 23 14.02 2.11 -3.85
CA VAL A 23 15.44 2.40 -3.64
C VAL A 23 16.19 2.60 -4.97
N PHE A 24 16.89 3.73 -5.08
CA PHE A 24 17.92 4.00 -6.09
C PHE A 24 19.23 3.29 -5.72
N PRO A 25 20.07 2.74 -6.65
CA PRO A 25 20.12 2.96 -8.11
C PRO A 25 19.41 1.89 -8.95
N PHE A 26 18.75 0.92 -8.35
CA PHE A 26 18.08 -0.17 -9.09
C PHE A 26 16.85 0.33 -9.84
N ILE A 27 16.23 1.42 -9.38
CA ILE A 27 15.17 2.13 -10.07
C ILE A 27 15.61 3.58 -10.30
N LEU A 28 15.81 3.96 -11.57
CA LEU A 28 16.25 5.29 -11.98
C LEU A 28 15.20 6.38 -11.64
N PHE A 29 13.93 6.00 -11.56
CA PHE A 29 12.80 6.86 -11.25
C PHE A 29 11.99 6.25 -10.10
N PRO A 30 12.29 6.62 -8.84
CA PRO A 30 11.67 6.00 -7.67
C PRO A 30 10.14 6.07 -7.74
N ASP A 31 9.51 4.93 -7.49
CA ASP A 31 8.08 4.83 -7.30
C ASP A 31 7.74 5.28 -5.88
N THR A 32 6.55 5.84 -5.70
CA THR A 32 6.06 6.27 -4.38
C THR A 32 4.81 5.50 -4.02
N ILE A 33 4.79 4.97 -2.81
CA ILE A 33 3.60 4.37 -2.20
C ILE A 33 3.18 5.27 -1.05
N THR A 34 1.91 5.58 -0.99
CA THR A 34 1.31 6.40 0.07
C THR A 34 0.07 5.70 0.59
N LEU A 35 0.04 5.45 1.89
CA LEU A 35 -1.10 4.92 2.61
C LEU A 35 -1.81 6.08 3.31
N ASP A 36 -3.03 6.34 2.87
CA ASP A 36 -3.96 7.30 3.49
C ASP A 36 -5.02 6.54 4.29
N ARG A 37 -5.87 7.26 5.04
CA ARG A 37 -6.94 6.64 5.84
C ARG A 37 -7.97 5.85 5.03
N GLU A 38 -8.18 6.22 3.77
CA GLU A 38 -9.24 5.65 2.92
C GLU A 38 -8.70 4.73 1.81
N GLN A 39 -7.49 5.02 1.32
CA GLN A 39 -6.94 4.40 0.13
C GLN A 39 -5.42 4.25 0.20
N LEU A 40 -4.94 3.23 -0.50
CA LEU A 40 -3.54 3.05 -0.85
C LEU A 40 -3.30 3.63 -2.23
N THR A 41 -2.42 4.63 -2.32
CA THR A 41 -2.01 5.27 -3.55
C THR A 41 -0.64 4.78 -3.98
N ILE A 42 -0.51 4.30 -5.20
CA ILE A 42 0.73 3.85 -5.82
C ILE A 42 1.01 4.75 -7.02
N ILE A 43 2.15 5.42 -7.02
CA ILE A 43 2.62 6.29 -8.10
C ILE A 43 3.82 5.62 -8.76
N HIS A 44 3.60 5.04 -9.94
CA HIS A 44 4.66 4.44 -10.74
C HIS A 44 5.21 5.45 -11.76
N ARG A 45 6.54 5.58 -11.83
CA ARG A 45 7.21 6.55 -12.71
C ARG A 45 8.11 5.82 -13.72
N PRO A 46 7.59 5.39 -14.88
CA PRO A 46 8.38 4.60 -15.82
C PRO A 46 9.44 5.44 -16.56
N PHE A 47 9.23 6.75 -16.70
CA PHE A 47 10.16 7.64 -17.42
C PHE A 47 9.97 9.11 -17.04
N PHE A 48 10.90 9.97 -17.49
CA PHE A 48 10.82 11.43 -17.32
C PHE A 48 9.42 11.96 -17.67
N ARG A 49 8.83 12.71 -16.72
CA ARG A 49 7.51 13.37 -16.84
C ARG A 49 6.32 12.41 -17.03
N MET A 50 6.51 11.10 -16.90
CA MET A 50 5.43 10.11 -16.89
C MET A 50 5.18 9.62 -15.47
N ALA A 51 3.91 9.63 -15.06
CA ALA A 51 3.48 9.07 -13.81
C ALA A 51 2.14 8.35 -14.01
N LYS A 52 2.07 7.10 -13.54
CA LYS A 52 0.84 6.32 -13.47
C LYS A 52 0.43 6.25 -12.01
N THR A 53 -0.62 6.97 -11.65
CA THR A 53 -1.20 6.94 -10.31
C THR A 53 -2.32 5.93 -10.25
N THR A 54 -2.30 5.04 -9.27
CA THR A 54 -3.37 4.08 -9.00
C THR A 54 -3.75 4.18 -7.53
N ALA A 55 -5.03 4.40 -7.27
CA ALA A 55 -5.58 4.49 -5.93
C ALA A 55 -6.53 3.32 -5.69
N ILE A 56 -6.31 2.58 -4.61
CA ILE A 56 -7.08 1.39 -4.22
C ILE A 56 -7.66 1.66 -2.85
N ARG A 57 -8.98 1.63 -2.70
CA ARG A 57 -9.60 1.81 -1.38
C ARG A 57 -9.23 0.64 -0.47
N ILE A 58 -8.96 0.93 0.79
CA ILE A 58 -8.55 -0.10 1.77
C ILE A 58 -9.59 -1.22 1.88
N LYS A 59 -10.88 -0.87 1.87
CA LYS A 59 -11.99 -1.84 1.90
C LYS A 59 -12.05 -2.82 0.73
N ASP A 60 -11.39 -2.47 -0.38
CA ASP A 60 -11.36 -3.28 -1.60
C ASP A 60 -10.07 -4.11 -1.69
N ILE A 61 -9.14 -3.96 -0.73
CA ILE A 61 -7.96 -4.80 -0.58
C ILE A 61 -8.37 -6.10 0.12
N LEU A 62 -8.04 -7.22 -0.51
CA LEU A 62 -8.34 -8.57 -0.03
C LEU A 62 -7.19 -9.14 0.79
N ASN A 63 -5.95 -8.93 0.32
CA ASN A 63 -4.75 -9.41 0.98
C ASN A 63 -3.55 -8.52 0.66
N ALA A 64 -2.60 -8.45 1.58
CA ALA A 64 -1.29 -7.87 1.37
C ALA A 64 -0.22 -8.91 1.73
N GLU A 65 0.72 -9.15 0.83
CA GLU A 65 1.83 -10.08 0.99
C GLU A 65 3.14 -9.30 0.88
N VAL A 66 4.11 -9.63 1.72
CA VAL A 66 5.45 -9.05 1.67
C VAL A 66 6.49 -10.15 1.55
N ASP A 67 7.41 -9.97 0.60
CA ASP A 67 8.60 -10.78 0.47
C ASP A 67 9.80 -9.91 0.86
N VAL A 68 10.59 -10.34 1.85
CA VAL A 68 11.71 -9.55 2.37
C VAL A 68 13.01 -10.33 2.29
N GLY A 69 13.91 -9.88 1.42
CA GLY A 69 15.29 -10.31 1.38
C GLY A 69 16.15 -9.63 2.47
N PRO A 70 17.48 -9.83 2.42
CA PRO A 70 18.40 -9.29 3.42
C PRO A 70 18.39 -7.75 3.52
N PHE A 71 18.19 -7.06 2.39
CA PHE A 71 18.24 -5.59 2.32
C PHE A 71 16.97 -4.95 1.75
N PHE A 72 16.32 -5.66 0.83
CA PHE A 72 15.16 -5.15 0.09
C PHE A 72 13.96 -6.04 0.29
N GLY A 73 12.78 -5.45 0.16
CA GLY A 73 11.52 -6.18 0.11
C GLY A 73 10.68 -5.80 -1.10
N SER A 74 9.68 -6.63 -1.34
CA SER A 74 8.65 -6.44 -2.34
C SER A 74 7.29 -6.58 -1.67
N LEU A 75 6.38 -5.66 -2.00
CA LEU A 75 5.00 -5.71 -1.53
C LEU A 75 4.08 -6.11 -2.68
N ARG A 76 3.20 -7.07 -2.42
CA ARG A 76 2.16 -7.52 -3.35
C ARG A 76 0.79 -7.29 -2.72
N VAL A 77 -0.06 -6.54 -3.41
CA VAL A 77 -1.40 -6.18 -2.90
C VAL A 77 -2.47 -6.79 -3.79
N SER A 78 -3.28 -7.69 -3.23
CA SER A 78 -4.41 -8.30 -3.92
C SER A 78 -5.68 -7.51 -3.62
N SER A 79 -6.36 -7.04 -4.66
CA SER A 79 -7.63 -6.29 -4.56
C SER A 79 -8.69 -6.95 -5.43
N ARG A 80 -9.97 -6.77 -5.05
CA ARG A 80 -11.12 -7.27 -5.81
C ARG A 80 -11.15 -6.79 -7.27
N TYR A 81 -10.54 -5.65 -7.57
CA TYR A 81 -10.49 -5.08 -8.92
C TYR A 81 -9.40 -5.67 -9.82
N PHE A 82 -8.43 -6.40 -9.25
CA PHE A 82 -7.33 -7.03 -10.03
C PHE A 82 -7.70 -8.40 -10.61
N ALA A 83 -8.89 -8.93 -10.28
CA ALA A 83 -9.43 -10.12 -10.94
C ALA A 83 -9.76 -9.90 -12.44
N GLY A 84 -9.56 -8.69 -12.97
CA GLY A 84 -10.00 -8.25 -14.30
C GLY A 84 -8.93 -7.64 -15.21
N SER A 85 -7.91 -6.97 -14.68
CA SER A 85 -7.13 -5.97 -15.44
C SER A 85 -5.66 -6.33 -15.64
N ASP A 86 -5.11 -5.87 -16.76
CA ASP A 86 -3.68 -5.87 -17.09
C ASP A 86 -2.94 -4.80 -16.26
N ASN A 87 -2.89 -4.96 -14.93
CA ASN A 87 -2.17 -4.02 -14.08
C ASN A 87 -0.68 -4.40 -14.00
N GLN A 88 -0.03 -4.04 -15.10
CA GLN A 88 1.40 -3.82 -15.33
C GLN A 88 2.00 -2.95 -14.21
N PHE A 89 2.42 -3.58 -13.11
CA PHE A 89 3.35 -3.03 -12.12
C PHE A 89 4.53 -4.00 -12.04
N ALA A 90 5.67 -3.51 -12.48
CA ALA A 90 6.73 -4.27 -13.13
C ALA A 90 7.48 -5.24 -12.20
N GLY A 91 7.29 -6.54 -12.46
CA GLY A 91 8.42 -7.46 -12.65
C GLY A 91 8.60 -7.67 -14.15
N VAL A 92 9.84 -7.74 -14.60
CA VAL A 92 10.18 -8.16 -15.96
C VAL A 92 9.98 -9.68 -16.02
N ASP A 93 8.73 -10.12 -16.15
CA ASP A 93 8.39 -11.49 -16.46
C ASP A 93 7.65 -11.51 -17.81
N ASN A 94 8.36 -11.94 -18.86
CA ASN A 94 7.81 -12.25 -20.19
C ASN A 94 6.92 -13.50 -20.12
N SER A 95 5.85 -13.48 -19.32
CA SER A 95 4.89 -14.58 -19.22
C SER A 95 3.51 -14.06 -19.60
N GLU A 96 3.18 -14.24 -20.88
CA GLU A 96 1.99 -13.75 -21.58
C GLU A 96 0.65 -14.31 -21.08
N ASN A 97 0.58 -14.99 -19.92
CA ASN A 97 -0.63 -15.69 -19.47
C ASN A 97 -0.91 -15.69 -17.95
N ALA A 98 -0.22 -14.89 -17.15
CA ALA A 98 -0.48 -14.82 -15.70
C ALA A 98 -0.94 -13.42 -15.26
N LYS A 99 -2.22 -13.32 -14.92
CA LYS A 99 -2.89 -12.15 -14.36
C LYS A 99 -2.36 -11.86 -12.94
N LYS A 100 -1.20 -11.22 -12.84
CA LYS A 100 -0.47 -11.04 -11.58
C LYS A 100 -0.91 -9.76 -10.85
N PRO A 101 -1.12 -9.80 -9.53
CA PRO A 101 -1.38 -8.59 -8.74
C PRO A 101 -0.21 -7.61 -8.84
N PRO A 102 -0.46 -6.29 -8.64
CA PRO A 102 0.60 -5.30 -8.63
C PRO A 102 1.64 -5.67 -7.59
N THR A 103 2.89 -5.82 -8.04
CA THR A 103 4.04 -6.07 -7.18
C THR A 103 4.94 -4.85 -7.24
N ILE A 104 5.31 -4.31 -6.09
CA ILE A 104 6.21 -3.17 -5.98
C ILE A 104 7.51 -3.72 -5.40
N ASN A 105 8.58 -3.61 -6.18
CA ASN A 105 9.89 -4.17 -5.85
C ASN A 105 10.83 -3.09 -5.32
N PHE A 106 11.93 -3.54 -4.70
CA PHE A 106 13.02 -2.67 -4.24
C PHE A 106 12.58 -1.62 -3.21
N LEU A 107 11.69 -2.00 -2.28
CA LEU A 107 11.48 -1.24 -1.06
C LEU A 107 12.60 -1.57 -0.07
N TRP A 108 12.96 -0.65 0.82
CA TRP A 108 13.80 -1.02 1.96
C TRP A 108 13.09 -2.09 2.79
N ARG A 109 13.85 -3.05 3.33
CA ARG A 109 13.29 -4.13 4.17
C ARG A 109 12.36 -3.58 5.25
N ASP A 110 12.83 -2.60 6.02
CA ASP A 110 12.06 -2.00 7.11
C ASP A 110 10.77 -1.32 6.62
N ASP A 111 10.84 -0.65 5.47
CA ASP A 111 9.71 0.05 4.88
C ASP A 111 8.67 -0.93 4.33
N ALA A 112 9.12 -2.00 3.67
CA ALA A 112 8.26 -3.08 3.20
C ALA A 112 7.53 -3.76 4.37
N THR A 113 8.25 -4.09 5.45
CA THR A 113 7.67 -4.70 6.65
C THR A 113 6.69 -3.75 7.35
N LYS A 114 7.05 -2.47 7.53
CA LYS A 114 6.15 -1.48 8.15
C LYS A 114 4.86 -1.30 7.34
N LEU A 115 4.99 -1.12 6.02
CA LEU A 115 3.85 -0.95 5.13
C LEU A 115 2.95 -2.19 5.15
N HIS A 116 3.54 -3.39 5.13
CA HIS A 116 2.79 -4.64 5.25
C HIS A 116 2.01 -4.74 6.55
N SER A 117 2.64 -4.50 7.71
CA SER A 117 1.95 -4.54 9.00
C SER A 117 0.82 -3.51 9.08
N MET A 118 1.03 -2.29 8.57
CA MET A 118 -0.03 -1.28 8.54
C MET A 118 -1.21 -1.71 7.64
N LEU A 119 -0.94 -2.25 6.45
CA LEU A 119 -1.98 -2.72 5.54
C LEU A 119 -2.76 -3.89 6.11
N GLN A 120 -2.08 -4.89 6.70
CA GLN A 120 -2.74 -6.01 7.36
C GLN A 120 -3.59 -5.56 8.55
N GLY A 121 -3.05 -4.67 9.38
CA GLY A 121 -3.81 -4.08 10.48
C GLY A 121 -5.09 -3.40 9.98
N TYR A 122 -4.99 -2.68 8.85
CA TYR A 122 -6.14 -2.01 8.24
C TYR A 122 -7.19 -2.97 7.69
N ILE A 123 -6.75 -4.04 7.04
CA ILE A 123 -7.63 -5.09 6.53
C ILE A 123 -8.39 -5.72 7.70
N ILE A 124 -7.70 -6.07 8.79
CA ILE A 124 -8.30 -6.66 9.99
C ILE A 124 -9.27 -5.67 10.67
N ALA A 125 -8.87 -4.41 10.82
CA ALA A 125 -9.72 -3.37 11.42
C ALA A 125 -11.02 -3.17 10.62
N THR A 126 -10.90 -3.12 9.29
CA THR A 126 -12.06 -2.98 8.38
C THR A 126 -12.96 -4.21 8.44
N GLN A 127 -12.40 -5.42 8.48
CA GLN A 127 -13.16 -6.67 8.62
C GLN A 127 -13.93 -6.74 9.96
N LYS A 128 -13.36 -6.17 11.03
CA LYS A 128 -13.99 -6.07 12.35
C LYS A 128 -14.99 -4.91 12.47
N GLY A 129 -15.14 -4.08 11.43
CA GLY A 129 -16.03 -2.92 11.46
C GLY A 129 -15.55 -1.80 12.39
N ILE A 130 -14.24 -1.70 12.65
CA ILE A 130 -13.66 -0.68 13.52
C ILE A 130 -13.59 0.65 12.75
N ASP A 131 -14.20 1.70 13.29
CA ASP A 131 -14.07 3.04 12.74
C ASP A 131 -12.71 3.65 13.11
N CYS A 132 -11.86 3.84 12.11
CA CYS A 132 -10.54 4.44 12.26
C CYS A 132 -10.56 5.97 12.05
N ALA A 133 -11.73 6.57 11.81
CA ALA A 133 -11.85 7.99 11.46
C ALA A 133 -11.62 8.94 12.65
N GLU A 134 -11.85 8.48 13.88
CA GLU A 134 -11.71 9.28 15.11
C GLU A 134 -10.34 9.11 15.78
N ILE A 135 -9.56 8.11 15.38
CA ILE A 135 -8.24 7.85 15.95
C ILE A 135 -7.25 8.89 15.40
N SER A 136 -6.38 9.42 16.27
CA SER A 136 -5.29 10.30 15.88
C SER A 136 -4.32 9.56 14.95
N LYS A 137 -3.60 10.28 14.08
CA LYS A 137 -2.70 9.65 13.11
C LYS A 137 -1.63 8.80 13.79
N GLU A 138 -0.99 9.35 14.83
CA GLU A 138 0.12 8.73 15.53
C GLU A 138 -0.33 7.44 16.22
N GLU A 139 -1.47 7.49 16.90
CA GLU A 139 -2.06 6.34 17.57
C GLU A 139 -2.54 5.28 16.57
N LEU A 140 -3.16 5.71 15.48
CA LEU A 140 -3.63 4.81 14.42
C LEU A 140 -2.47 4.03 13.79
N VAL A 141 -1.35 4.70 13.50
CA VAL A 141 -0.14 4.04 12.98
C VAL A 141 0.37 2.97 13.95
N VAL A 142 0.39 3.24 15.26
CA VAL A 142 0.83 2.28 16.28
C VAL A 142 -0.14 1.09 16.34
N LEU A 143 -1.44 1.35 16.50
CA LEU A 143 -2.46 0.31 16.62
C LEU A 143 -2.52 -0.59 15.39
N LEU A 144 -2.43 -0.03 14.19
CA LEU A 144 -2.43 -0.81 12.94
C LEU A 144 -1.18 -1.69 12.84
N ARG A 145 -0.01 -1.16 13.22
CA ARG A 145 1.23 -1.93 13.22
C ARG A 145 1.18 -3.06 14.23
N GLU A 146 0.59 -2.86 15.40
CA GLU A 146 0.39 -3.92 16.39
C GLU A 146 -0.60 -4.97 15.88
N LEU A 147 -1.71 -4.54 15.30
CA LEU A 147 -2.77 -5.43 14.81
C LEU A 147 -2.32 -6.28 13.61
N GLY A 148 -1.49 -5.72 12.72
CA GLY A 148 -0.99 -6.41 11.52
C GLY A 148 0.42 -6.99 11.68
N GLN A 149 0.97 -7.04 12.89
CA GLN A 149 2.18 -7.81 13.15
C GLN A 149 1.87 -9.30 13.03
N THR A 150 2.32 -9.89 11.94
CA THR A 150 2.52 -11.35 11.87
C THR A 150 3.85 -11.63 12.54
N GLU A 151 3.90 -12.52 13.53
CA GLU A 151 5.15 -12.94 14.17
C GLU A 151 6.14 -13.40 13.08
N THR A 152 7.06 -12.51 12.72
CA THR A 152 8.16 -12.83 11.81
C THR A 152 9.25 -13.35 12.72
N THR A 153 9.18 -14.63 13.05
CA THR A 153 10.24 -15.33 13.78
C THR A 153 11.54 -15.15 12.97
N PRO A 154 12.55 -14.42 13.47
CA PRO A 154 13.85 -14.40 12.81
C PRO A 154 14.43 -15.81 12.95
N THR A 155 14.58 -16.51 11.82
CA THR A 155 15.31 -17.78 11.74
C THR A 155 16.61 -17.55 11.01
#